data_AF-A0A2J0L4T7-F1
#
_entry.id   AF-A0A2J0L4T7-F1
#
_cell.length_a   1.000
_cell.length_b   1.000
_cell.length_c   1.000
_cell.angle_alpha   90.00
_cell.angle_beta   90.00
_cell.angle_gamma   90.00
#
_symmetry.space_group_name_H-M   'P 1'
#
loop_
_entity.id
_entity.type
_entity.pdbx_description
1 polymer ?
#
loop_
_entity_poly.entity_id
_entity_poly.type
_entity_poly.pdbx_seq_one_letter_code
_entity_poly.pdbx_strand_id
1 'polypeptide(L)'
;MSKYQDHKEKYLRFKKDAENEELFIPTRIEAYFNAMLHLIEAVASQHNVHIDVHKNLRRILESNTDVFGEDTETVCSNFIKLEKDIRPGQVYGSRINGGKLKEAQKAVSLIENICLKDLK
;
A
#
# COMPACT_ATOMS: atom_id res chain seq x y z
N MET A 1 -20.34 -0.89 9.38
CA MET A 1 -19.07 -1.65 9.43
C MET A 1 -18.04 -0.79 10.14
N SER A 2 -17.06 -1.37 10.83
CA SER A 2 -15.98 -0.58 11.42
C SER A 2 -15.06 -0.04 10.31
N LYS A 3 -14.35 1.07 10.57
CA LYS A 3 -13.37 1.61 9.60
C LYS A 3 -12.36 0.55 9.16
N TYR A 4 -11.89 -0.27 10.09
CA TYR A 4 -11.08 -1.45 9.82
C TYR A 4 -11.68 -2.36 8.74
N GLN A 5 -12.95 -2.74 8.87
CA GLN A 5 -13.63 -3.62 7.92
C GLN A 5 -13.75 -2.96 6.54
N ASP A 6 -14.09 -1.67 6.49
CA ASP A 6 -14.20 -0.93 5.23
C ASP A 6 -12.86 -0.90 4.47
N HIS A 7 -11.77 -0.60 5.19
CA HIS A 7 -10.42 -0.56 4.60
C HIS A 7 -9.95 -1.96 4.19
N LYS A 8 -10.20 -2.99 5.02
CA LYS A 8 -9.87 -4.38 4.68
C LYS A 8 -10.62 -4.87 3.44
N GLU A 9 -11.90 -4.54 3.30
CA GLU A 9 -12.68 -4.91 2.11
C GLU A 9 -12.12 -4.25 0.85
N LYS A 10 -11.79 -2.95 0.91
CA LYS A 10 -11.17 -2.24 -0.21
C LYS A 10 -9.82 -2.83 -0.57
N TYR A 11 -8.97 -3.14 0.42
CA TYR A 11 -7.70 -3.83 0.22
C TYR A 11 -7.89 -5.11 -0.60
N LEU A 12 -8.81 -5.99 -0.20
CA LEU A 12 -9.06 -7.25 -0.90
C LEU A 12 -9.51 -7.03 -2.35
N ARG A 13 -10.38 -6.04 -2.59
CA ARG A 13 -10.86 -5.72 -3.95
C ARG A 13 -9.72 -5.21 -4.83
N PHE A 14 -8.94 -4.24 -4.36
CA PHE A 14 -7.80 -3.72 -5.13
C PHE A 14 -6.69 -4.75 -5.32
N LYS A 15 -6.43 -5.58 -4.31
CA LYS A 15 -5.45 -6.67 -4.41
C LYS A 15 -5.83 -7.66 -5.51
N LYS A 16 -7.10 -8.04 -5.59
CA LYS A 16 -7.63 -8.89 -6.67
C LYS A 16 -7.38 -8.28 -8.05
N ASP A 17 -7.63 -6.98 -8.21
CA ASP A 17 -7.35 -6.29 -9.48
C ASP A 17 -5.85 -6.23 -9.78
N ALA A 18 -5.02 -5.95 -8.77
CA ALA A 18 -3.57 -5.90 -8.94
C ALA A 18 -2.96 -7.24 -9.40
N GLU A 19 -3.54 -8.35 -8.96
CA GLU A 19 -3.12 -9.70 -9.28
C GLU A 19 -3.73 -10.26 -10.58
N ASN A 20 -4.71 -9.56 -11.15
CA ASN A 20 -5.31 -9.95 -12.42
C ASN A 20 -4.34 -9.69 -13.59
N GLU A 21 -3.78 -10.76 -14.16
CA GLU A 21 -2.79 -10.68 -15.24
C GLU A 21 -3.35 -10.18 -16.57
N GLU A 22 -4.68 -10.23 -16.76
CA GLU A 22 -5.38 -9.69 -17.93
C GLU A 22 -5.42 -8.15 -17.92
N LEU A 23 -5.18 -7.52 -16.75
CA LEU A 23 -5.15 -6.07 -16.65
C LEU A 23 -3.81 -5.49 -17.10
N PHE A 24 -3.90 -4.30 -17.68
CA PHE A 24 -2.75 -3.53 -18.10
C PHE A 24 -1.80 -3.24 -16.93
N ILE A 25 -0.49 -3.34 -17.14
CA ILE A 25 0.54 -3.26 -16.09
C ILE A 25 0.41 -1.98 -15.23
N PRO A 26 0.29 -0.77 -15.80
CA PRO A 26 0.03 0.45 -15.02
C PRO A 26 -1.22 0.36 -14.14
N THR A 27 -2.31 -0.23 -14.63
CA THR A 27 -3.55 -0.43 -13.85
C THR A 27 -3.29 -1.37 -12.66
N ARG A 28 -2.52 -2.44 -12.86
CA ARG A 28 -2.15 -3.37 -11.78
C ARG A 28 -1.27 -2.70 -10.72
N ILE A 29 -0.33 -1.85 -11.13
CA ILE A 29 0.52 -1.07 -10.21
C ILE A 29 -0.32 -0.07 -9.41
N GLU A 30 -1.26 0.61 -10.05
CA GLU A 30 -2.21 1.51 -9.38
C GLU A 30 -3.07 0.75 -8.37
N ALA A 31 -3.54 -0.44 -8.74
CA ALA A 31 -4.30 -1.30 -7.85
C ALA A 31 -3.44 -1.77 -6.67
N TYR A 32 -2.17 -2.14 -6.86
CA TYR A 32 -1.25 -2.45 -5.76
C TYR A 32 -1.05 -1.26 -4.81
N PHE A 33 -0.89 -0.04 -5.34
CA PHE A 33 -0.78 1.17 -4.52
C PHE A 33 -2.02 1.37 -3.64
N ASN A 34 -3.22 1.30 -4.23
CA ASN A 34 -4.48 1.46 -3.49
C ASN A 34 -4.72 0.32 -2.49
N ALA A 35 -4.33 -0.91 -2.84
CA ALA A 35 -4.39 -2.04 -1.92
C ALA A 35 -3.53 -1.78 -0.68
N MET A 36 -2.29 -1.34 -0.84
CA MET A 36 -1.38 -1.09 0.29
C MET A 36 -1.82 0.09 1.15
N LEU A 37 -2.32 1.16 0.54
CA LEU A 37 -2.87 2.29 1.30
C LEU A 37 -3.99 1.81 2.24
N HIS A 38 -4.95 1.06 1.69
CA HIS A 38 -6.07 0.58 2.49
C HIS A 38 -5.67 -0.50 3.51
N LEU A 39 -4.67 -1.33 3.22
CA LEU A 39 -4.17 -2.28 4.20
C LEU A 39 -3.52 -1.56 5.39
N ILE A 40 -2.69 -0.55 5.12
CA ILE A 40 -2.06 0.29 6.15
C ILE A 40 -3.12 1.06 6.96
N GLU A 41 -4.12 1.64 6.30
CA GLU A 41 -5.25 2.32 6.97
C GLU A 41 -6.06 1.36 7.84
N ALA A 42 -6.21 0.09 7.43
CA ALA A 42 -6.87 -0.91 8.25
C ALA A 42 -6.12 -1.14 9.57
N VAL A 43 -4.81 -1.33 9.53
CA VAL A 43 -3.98 -1.47 10.74
C VAL A 43 -4.04 -0.19 11.58
N ALA A 44 -3.78 0.98 10.98
CA ALA A 44 -3.83 2.27 11.68
C ALA A 44 -5.17 2.50 12.39
N SER A 45 -6.29 2.08 11.78
CA SER A 45 -7.62 2.23 12.38
C SER A 45 -7.82 1.40 13.65
N GLN A 46 -7.09 0.28 13.83
CA GLN A 46 -7.12 -0.48 15.09
C GLN A 46 -6.45 0.28 16.23
N HIS A 47 -5.56 1.21 15.90
CA HIS A 47 -4.88 2.11 16.83
C HIS A 47 -5.59 3.47 16.97
N ASN A 48 -6.80 3.63 16.41
CA ASN A 48 -7.53 4.91 16.32
C ASN A 48 -6.75 6.01 15.57
N VAL A 49 -5.83 5.62 14.69
CA VAL A 49 -5.07 6.54 13.85
C VAL A 49 -5.76 6.65 12.48
N HIS A 50 -6.00 7.88 12.03
CA HIS A 50 -6.59 8.14 10.73
C HIS A 50 -5.57 8.77 9.77
N ILE A 51 -5.37 8.13 8.62
CA ILE A 51 -4.60 8.67 7.50
C ILE A 51 -5.62 9.34 6.57
N ASP A 52 -5.52 10.65 6.43
CA ASP A 52 -6.46 11.47 5.66
C ASP A 52 -6.18 11.41 4.14
N VAL A 53 -4.92 11.58 3.77
CA VAL A 53 -4.42 11.51 2.41
C VAL A 53 -3.10 10.74 2.40
N HIS A 54 -2.87 9.94 1.36
CA HIS A 54 -1.67 9.11 1.22
C HIS A 54 -0.36 9.90 1.35
N LYS A 55 -0.34 11.18 0.96
CA LYS A 55 0.83 12.07 1.10
C LYS A 55 1.26 12.29 2.55
N ASN A 56 0.33 12.18 3.50
CA ASN A 56 0.57 12.36 4.91
C ASN A 56 0.95 11.04 5.62
N LEU A 57 0.86 9.89 4.95
CA LEU A 57 1.04 8.57 5.55
C LEU A 57 2.32 8.47 6.38
N ARG A 58 3.47 8.85 5.79
CA ARG A 58 4.76 8.82 6.50
C ARG A 58 4.72 9.64 7.79
N ARG A 59 4.34 10.92 7.69
CA ARG A 59 4.28 11.84 8.82
C ARG A 59 3.38 11.31 9.93
N ILE A 60 2.23 10.75 9.56
CA ILE A 60 1.24 10.23 10.51
C ILE A 60 1.78 8.98 11.20
N LEU A 61 2.35 8.02 10.47
CA LEU A 61 2.91 6.80 11.07
C LEU A 61 4.15 7.09 11.93
N GLU A 62 5.04 8.00 11.50
CA GLU A 62 6.18 8.43 12.32
C GLU A 62 5.76 9.14 13.61
N SER A 63 4.58 9.77 13.63
CA SER A 63 4.03 10.39 14.84
C SER A 63 3.24 9.41 15.72
N ASN A 64 2.93 8.21 15.21
CA ASN A 64 2.16 7.16 15.89
C ASN A 64 2.89 5.83 15.71
N THR A 65 4.09 5.75 16.27
CA THR A 65 4.98 4.60 16.08
C THR A 65 4.44 3.33 16.69
N ASP A 66 3.44 3.40 17.56
CA ASP A 66 2.74 2.25 18.13
C ASP A 66 1.97 1.42 17.07
N VAL A 67 1.66 2.00 15.91
CA VAL A 67 0.94 1.31 14.83
C VAL A 67 1.74 0.13 14.25
N PHE A 68 3.04 0.33 14.01
CA PHE A 68 3.93 -0.70 13.41
C PHE A 68 5.21 -0.94 14.22
N GLY A 69 5.44 -0.20 15.30
CA GLY A 69 6.65 -0.29 16.12
C GLY A 69 7.92 -0.08 15.28
N GLU A 70 8.85 -1.02 15.42
CA GLU A 70 10.13 -1.04 14.71
C GLU A 70 9.97 -1.16 13.19
N ASP A 71 8.85 -1.67 12.70
CA ASP A 71 8.57 -1.84 11.28
C ASP A 71 8.06 -0.55 10.60
N THR A 72 7.83 0.53 11.36
CA THR A 72 7.28 1.80 10.85
C THR A 72 8.06 2.35 9.66
N GLU A 73 9.39 2.41 9.75
CA GLU A 73 10.23 2.89 8.64
C GLU A 73 10.06 1.97 7.43
N THR A 74 10.14 0.65 7.60
CA THR A 74 10.00 -0.32 6.51
C THR A 74 8.68 -0.16 5.75
N VAL A 75 7.56 0.02 6.46
CA VAL A 75 6.26 0.29 5.84
C VAL A 75 6.30 1.61 5.06
N CYS A 76 6.81 2.68 5.68
CA CYS A 76 6.89 4.00 5.07
C CYS A 76 7.78 4.02 3.81
N SER A 77 9.00 3.48 3.88
CA SER A 77 9.93 3.52 2.74
C SER A 77 9.39 2.73 1.55
N ASN A 78 8.77 1.56 1.79
CA ASN A 78 8.19 0.77 0.71
C ASN A 78 6.94 1.43 0.11
N PHE A 79 6.09 2.04 0.92
CA PHE A 79 4.92 2.76 0.42
C PHE A 79 5.33 3.99 -0.40
N ILE A 80 6.31 4.77 0.06
CA ILE A 80 6.82 5.93 -0.66
C ILE A 80 7.48 5.52 -1.98
N LYS A 81 8.20 4.40 -2.00
CA LYS A 81 8.76 3.83 -3.23
C LYS A 81 7.66 3.52 -4.26
N LEU A 82 6.54 2.92 -3.82
CA LEU A 82 5.38 2.71 -4.68
C LEU A 82 4.82 4.04 -5.20
N GLU A 83 4.62 5.01 -4.30
CA GLU A 83 4.01 6.32 -4.60
C GLU A 83 4.83 7.17 -5.57
N LYS A 84 6.16 7.26 -5.36
CA LYS A 84 7.02 8.25 -6.02
C LYS A 84 7.90 7.69 -7.12
N ASP A 85 8.34 6.44 -7.00
CA ASP A 85 9.32 5.88 -7.96
C ASP A 85 8.66 4.96 -8.99
N ILE A 86 7.61 4.23 -8.59
CA ILE A 86 7.01 3.18 -9.42
C ILE A 86 5.77 3.71 -10.14
N ARG A 87 4.80 4.26 -9.39
CA ARG A 87 3.51 4.72 -9.92
C ARG A 87 3.64 5.85 -10.97
N PRO A 88 4.42 6.92 -10.76
CA PRO A 88 4.45 8.04 -11.71
C PRO A 88 5.10 7.66 -13.05
N GLY A 89 6.11 6.79 -13.01
CA GLY A 89 6.82 6.31 -14.20
C GLY A 89 5.97 5.43 -15.12
N GLN A 90 4.78 5.01 -14.70
CA GLN A 90 3.87 4.16 -15.49
C GLN A 90 2.57 4.89 -15.89
N VAL A 91 2.18 5.93 -15.15
CA VAL A 91 1.06 6.82 -15.52
C VAL A 91 1.49 7.90 -16.53
N TYR A 92 2.74 8.38 -16.44
CA TYR A 92 3.25 9.47 -17.28
C TYR A 92 4.40 9.05 -18.21
N GLY A 93 4.93 7.83 -18.05
CA GLY A 93 6.03 7.30 -18.86
C GLY A 93 5.56 6.47 -20.04
N SER A 94 6.11 6.72 -21.23
CA SER A 94 5.77 6.03 -22.49
C SER A 94 6.26 4.58 -22.58
N ARG A 95 6.93 4.04 -21.56
CA ARG A 95 7.46 2.66 -21.55
C ARG A 95 6.80 1.81 -20.47
N ILE A 96 5.97 0.86 -20.93
CA ILE A 96 5.43 -0.23 -20.13
C ILE A 96 6.60 -1.15 -19.77
N ASN A 97 6.97 -1.21 -18.49
CA ASN A 97 8.12 -1.98 -18.03
C ASN A 97 7.69 -3.02 -17.00
N GLY A 98 7.65 -4.31 -17.38
CA GLY A 98 7.36 -5.41 -16.47
C GLY A 98 8.33 -5.52 -15.28
N GLY A 99 9.53 -4.93 -15.38
CA GLY A 99 10.46 -4.78 -14.25
C GLY A 99 9.88 -3.91 -13.12
N LYS A 100 9.13 -2.85 -13.45
CA LYS A 100 8.47 -1.99 -12.45
C LYS A 100 7.33 -2.71 -11.74
N LEU A 101 6.61 -3.59 -12.43
CA LEU A 101 5.62 -4.46 -11.79
C LEU A 101 6.29 -5.41 -10.77
N LYS A 102 7.43 -6.00 -11.12
CA LYS A 102 8.18 -6.86 -10.18
C LYS A 102 8.70 -6.08 -8.97
N GLU A 103 9.16 -4.85 -9.17
CA GLU A 103 9.54 -3.97 -8.05
C GLU A 103 8.34 -3.64 -7.16
N ALA A 104 7.17 -3.38 -7.76
CA ALA A 104 5.93 -3.12 -7.03
C ALA A 104 5.54 -4.32 -6.17
N GLN A 105 5.54 -5.52 -6.77
CA GLN A 105 5.22 -6.77 -6.07
C GLN A 105 6.14 -7.00 -4.87
N LYS A 106 7.45 -6.76 -5.00
CA LYS A 106 8.39 -6.87 -3.87
C LYS A 106 8.05 -5.90 -2.73
N ALA A 107 7.79 -4.63 -3.04
CA ALA A 107 7.43 -3.64 -2.03
C ALA A 107 6.10 -3.98 -1.34
N VAL A 108 5.10 -4.38 -2.14
CA VAL A 108 3.78 -4.85 -1.67
C VAL A 108 3.93 -6.03 -0.72
N SER A 109 4.68 -7.06 -1.10
CA SER A 109 4.86 -8.24 -0.24
C SER A 109 5.48 -7.91 1.11
N LEU A 110 6.41 -6.95 1.17
CA LEU A 110 6.99 -6.51 2.44
C LEU A 110 5.96 -5.83 3.33
N ILE A 111 5.17 -4.90 2.77
CA ILE A 111 4.10 -4.21 3.50
C ILE A 111 3.03 -5.21 3.97
N GLU A 112 2.59 -6.12 3.09
CA GLU A 112 1.59 -7.15 3.40
C GLU A 112 2.05 -8.05 4.54
N ASN A 113 3.30 -8.51 4.49
CA ASN A 113 3.85 -9.38 5.53
C ASN A 113 3.91 -8.71 6.90
N ILE A 114 4.09 -7.40 6.97
CA ILE A 114 4.05 -6.64 8.23
C ILE A 114 2.59 -6.49 8.68
N CYS A 115 1.76 -5.87 7.84
CA CYS A 115 0.37 -5.56 8.21
C CYS A 115 -0.43 -6.82 8.57
N LEU A 116 -0.29 -7.92 7.82
CA LEU A 116 -1.06 -9.15 8.08
C LEU A 116 -0.62 -9.89 9.35
N LYS A 117 0.57 -9.60 9.91
CA LYS A 117 0.92 -10.11 11.25
C LYS A 117 0.10 -9.43 12.33
N ASP A 118 -0.16 -8.14 12.16
CA ASP A 118 -0.87 -7.30 13.14
C ASP A 118 -2.40 -7.45 13.04
N LEU A 119 -2.91 -7.84 11.87
CA LEU A 119 -4.36 -8.05 11.63
C LEU A 119 -4.93 -9.38 12.16
N LYS A 120 -4.26 -10.07 13.09
CA LYS A 120 -4.71 -11.35 13.67
C LYS A 120 -5.89 -11.20 14.64
#